data_AF-A0A842NWR3-F1
#
_entry.id   AF-A0A842NWR3-F1
#
_cell.length_a   1.000
_cell.length_b   1.000
_cell.length_c   1.000
_cell.angle_alpha   90.00
_cell.angle_beta   90.00
_cell.angle_gamma   90.00
#
_symmetry.space_group_name_H-M   'P 1'
#
loop_
_entity.id
_entity.type
_entity.pdbx_description
1 polymer ?
#
loop_
_entity_poly.entity_id
_entity_poly.type
_entity_poly.pdbx_seq_one_letter_code
_entity_poly.pdbx_strand_id
1 'polypeptide(L)'
;MKAALISLESKSSQWTGEAMKKYFHRVDELNLKEIEINFSGKNSEVLYEGKPIEKYDCIFAKGSFRYAPLLRSLTSLLKVKSYLPIVASAFTIGHDKLLTQLKLQQKNIPMPRTYLSATIDAAKKILEKTNYPTIMKFPQGTQGKGIMFADSYASASSMLDALSALNQPFLIQEYVETGGTDIRAIVVGDKVVASMKRKADIKEVRANVHAGGIGEATQLDSYTKKVAVDAAKAIGAEICGVDMLETPKGPVVIEVNMSPGLQGITEATKIDVADKIAKHLYKRTVEETEEEKVNGAAKIMKDLEIEKGKEIISSLDFRGTRILLPEIITKVAKFNENEDVEISAEEDKIVIKKFKVS
;
A
#
# COMPACT_ATOMS: atom_id res chain seq x y z
N MET A 1 11.41 -15.20 -15.44
CA MET A 1 10.56 -14.07 -15.02
C MET A 1 11.35 -12.78 -15.07
N LYS A 2 10.76 -11.71 -15.58
CA LYS A 2 11.30 -10.34 -15.62
C LYS A 2 10.73 -9.54 -14.44
N ALA A 3 11.56 -8.73 -13.79
CA ALA A 3 11.12 -7.84 -12.74
C ALA A 3 11.56 -6.39 -12.99
N ALA A 4 10.81 -5.44 -12.44
CA ALA A 4 11.19 -4.04 -12.38
C ALA A 4 11.25 -3.54 -10.93
N LEU A 5 12.30 -2.79 -10.60
CA LEU A 5 12.40 -2.01 -9.37
C LEU A 5 12.28 -0.53 -9.72
N ILE A 6 11.13 0.07 -9.39
CA ILE A 6 10.87 1.50 -9.62
C ILE A 6 11.23 2.25 -8.35
N SER A 7 12.24 3.14 -8.38
CA SER A 7 12.66 3.85 -7.17
C SER A 7 13.42 5.15 -7.42
N LEU A 8 13.75 5.87 -6.33
CA LEU A 8 14.64 7.04 -6.36
C LEU A 8 16.13 6.68 -6.28
N GLU A 9 16.50 5.44 -6.64
CA GLU A 9 17.90 4.97 -6.72
C GLU A 9 18.70 5.10 -5.42
N SER A 10 18.01 5.08 -4.28
CA SER A 10 18.66 5.09 -2.97
C SER A 10 19.58 3.87 -2.80
N LYS A 11 20.58 3.96 -1.90
CA LYS A 11 21.44 2.81 -1.56
C LYS A 11 20.64 1.56 -1.17
N SER A 12 19.53 1.73 -0.47
CA SER A 12 18.59 0.63 -0.15
C SER A 12 17.94 0.01 -1.39
N SER A 13 17.60 0.84 -2.38
CA SER A 13 17.05 0.37 -3.66
C SER A 13 18.10 -0.41 -4.43
N GLN A 14 19.32 0.13 -4.56
CA GLN A 14 20.43 -0.55 -5.23
C GLN A 14 20.69 -1.93 -4.63
N TRP A 15 20.75 -2.03 -3.29
CA TRP A 15 20.88 -3.33 -2.61
C TRP A 15 19.72 -4.29 -2.93
N THR A 16 18.50 -3.77 -3.00
CA THR A 16 17.32 -4.58 -3.36
C THR A 16 17.41 -5.05 -4.80
N GLY A 17 17.78 -4.18 -5.75
CA GLY A 17 17.94 -4.50 -7.17
C GLY A 17 19.00 -5.56 -7.40
N GLU A 18 20.18 -5.40 -6.79
CA GLU A 18 21.26 -6.41 -6.82
C GLU A 18 20.82 -7.75 -6.23
N ALA A 19 20.09 -7.73 -5.11
CA ALA A 19 19.55 -8.96 -4.55
C ALA A 19 18.51 -9.64 -5.46
N MET A 20 17.66 -8.87 -6.14
CA MET A 20 16.69 -9.40 -7.10
C MET A 20 17.36 -10.09 -8.29
N LYS A 21 18.52 -9.62 -8.76
CA LYS A 21 19.27 -10.23 -9.87
C LYS A 21 19.73 -11.67 -9.58
N LYS A 22 19.78 -12.10 -8.32
CA LYS A 22 20.06 -13.49 -7.93
C LYS A 22 18.92 -14.45 -8.24
N TYR A 23 17.68 -13.95 -8.33
CA TYR A 23 16.47 -14.77 -8.43
C TYR A 23 15.75 -14.57 -9.78
N PHE A 24 15.71 -13.34 -10.29
CA PHE A 24 15.06 -13.02 -11.56
C PHE A 24 16.05 -13.05 -12.71
N HIS A 25 15.58 -13.53 -13.88
CA HIS A 25 16.41 -13.58 -15.11
C HIS A 25 16.82 -12.18 -15.59
N ARG A 26 15.92 -11.20 -15.43
CA ARG A 26 16.17 -9.80 -15.77
C ARG A 26 15.52 -8.92 -14.71
N VAL A 27 16.28 -7.93 -14.23
CA VAL A 27 15.81 -6.90 -13.29
C VAL A 27 16.15 -5.56 -13.90
N ASP A 28 15.13 -4.79 -14.24
CA ASP A 28 15.28 -3.42 -14.71
C ASP A 28 15.07 -2.46 -13.55
N GLU A 29 16.06 -1.60 -13.29
CA GLU A 29 15.98 -0.56 -12.27
C GLU A 29 15.54 0.74 -12.95
N LEU A 30 14.30 1.17 -12.68
CA LEU A 30 13.69 2.33 -13.32
C LEU A 30 13.65 3.50 -12.34
N ASN A 31 14.13 4.66 -12.77
CA ASN A 31 14.07 5.86 -11.94
C ASN A 31 12.63 6.39 -11.85
N LEU A 32 12.10 6.48 -10.63
CA LEU A 32 10.74 6.95 -10.36
C LEU A 32 10.48 8.37 -10.91
N LYS A 33 11.52 9.20 -11.05
CA LYS A 33 11.39 10.57 -11.57
C LYS A 33 11.10 10.61 -13.07
N GLU A 34 11.46 9.56 -13.80
CA GLU A 34 11.29 9.44 -15.25
C GLU A 34 10.01 8.64 -15.59
N ILE A 35 9.20 8.31 -14.58
CA ILE A 35 7.90 7.67 -14.78
C ILE A 35 6.85 8.74 -15.08
N GLU A 36 6.12 8.52 -16.16
CA GLU A 36 5.00 9.36 -16.60
C GLU A 36 3.72 8.53 -16.64
N ILE A 37 2.58 9.19 -16.46
CA ILE A 37 1.27 8.56 -16.64
C ILE A 37 0.52 9.34 -17.70
N ASN A 38 0.21 8.65 -18.80
CA ASN A 38 -0.61 9.18 -19.86
C ASN A 38 -2.08 8.80 -19.62
N PHE A 39 -2.92 9.81 -19.39
CA PHE A 39 -4.37 9.66 -19.27
C PHE A 39 -5.11 9.96 -20.59
N SER A 40 -4.39 10.37 -21.63
CA SER A 40 -4.97 10.73 -22.93
C SER A 40 -5.29 9.47 -23.74
N GLY A 41 -6.53 9.34 -24.21
CA GLY A 41 -6.97 8.24 -25.08
C GLY A 41 -7.99 7.31 -24.44
N LYS A 42 -8.26 6.16 -25.08
CA LYS A 42 -9.21 5.15 -24.58
C LYS A 42 -8.67 4.35 -23.39
N ASN A 43 -7.35 4.22 -23.27
CA ASN A 43 -6.66 3.47 -22.22
C ASN A 43 -5.59 4.36 -21.57
N SER A 44 -5.50 4.32 -20.24
CA SER A 44 -4.38 4.97 -19.52
C SER A 44 -3.15 4.08 -19.53
N GLU A 45 -1.97 4.68 -19.70
CA GLU A 45 -0.70 3.96 -19.84
C GLU A 45 0.38 4.54 -18.92
N VAL A 46 1.29 3.69 -18.48
CA VAL A 46 2.49 4.07 -17.73
C VAL A 46 3.66 4.11 -18.70
N LEU A 47 4.37 5.23 -18.74
CA LEU A 47 5.54 5.44 -19.59
C LEU A 47 6.80 5.58 -18.74
N TYR A 48 7.94 5.27 -19.35
CA TYR A 48 9.28 5.54 -18.85
C TYR A 48 10.06 6.22 -19.98
N GLU A 49 10.55 7.44 -19.74
CA GLU A 49 11.24 8.27 -20.75
C GLU A 49 10.42 8.40 -22.05
N GLY A 50 9.12 8.72 -21.91
CA GLY A 50 8.19 8.87 -23.03
C GLY A 50 7.77 7.58 -23.76
N LYS A 51 8.21 6.39 -23.34
CA LYS A 51 7.86 5.11 -23.97
C LYS A 51 7.04 4.21 -23.03
N PRO A 52 6.06 3.44 -23.52
CA PRO A 52 5.35 2.47 -22.69
C PRO A 52 6.29 1.50 -22.00
N ILE A 53 6.09 1.28 -20.70
CA ILE A 53 6.94 0.36 -19.95
C ILE A 53 6.80 -1.08 -20.47
N GLU A 54 7.89 -1.86 -20.42
CA GLU A 54 7.85 -3.29 -20.73
C GLU A 54 6.86 -4.05 -19.81
N LYS A 55 6.42 -5.22 -20.26
CA LYS A 55 5.68 -6.16 -19.40
C LYS A 55 6.66 -6.85 -18.45
N TYR A 56 6.39 -6.76 -17.15
CA TYR A 56 7.12 -7.45 -16.09
C TYR A 56 6.21 -8.44 -15.38
N ASP A 57 6.78 -9.52 -14.85
CA ASP A 57 6.05 -10.47 -13.99
C ASP A 57 5.94 -9.91 -12.56
N CYS A 58 6.95 -9.17 -12.11
CA CYS A 58 7.02 -8.53 -10.80
C CYS A 58 7.38 -7.05 -10.92
N ILE A 59 6.68 -6.18 -10.22
CA ILE A 59 7.06 -4.76 -10.09
C ILE A 59 7.13 -4.40 -8.62
N PHE A 60 8.26 -3.89 -8.16
CA PHE A 60 8.39 -3.34 -6.81
C PHE A 60 8.62 -1.83 -6.89
N ALA A 61 7.62 -1.05 -6.51
CA ALA A 61 7.67 0.41 -6.53
C ALA A 61 7.95 0.97 -5.13
N LYS A 62 8.95 1.85 -5.04
CA LYS A 62 9.39 2.50 -3.80
C LYS A 62 9.53 4.00 -4.00
N GLY A 63 9.15 4.81 -3.02
CA GLY A 63 9.36 6.25 -3.10
C GLY A 63 8.99 6.99 -1.82
N SER A 64 9.32 8.27 -1.80
CA SER A 64 8.96 9.15 -0.69
C SER A 64 7.50 9.60 -0.79
N PHE A 65 6.97 10.16 0.30
CA PHE A 65 5.61 10.68 0.37
C PHE A 65 5.26 11.68 -0.75
N ARG A 66 6.26 12.41 -1.28
CA ARG A 66 6.08 13.37 -2.40
C ARG A 66 5.56 12.70 -3.67
N TYR A 67 5.86 11.42 -3.86
CA TYR A 67 5.46 10.64 -5.03
C TYR A 67 4.28 9.71 -4.73
N ALA A 68 3.62 9.84 -3.57
CA ALA A 68 2.51 8.97 -3.19
C ALA A 68 1.37 8.93 -4.23
N PRO A 69 0.94 10.06 -4.84
CA PRO A 69 -0.06 10.01 -5.91
C PRO A 69 0.43 9.27 -7.15
N LEU A 70 1.69 9.49 -7.56
CA LEU A 70 2.29 8.81 -8.70
C LEU A 70 2.38 7.29 -8.47
N LEU A 71 2.88 6.87 -7.31
CA LEU A 71 2.99 5.48 -6.90
C LEU A 71 1.62 4.79 -6.84
N ARG A 72 0.59 5.47 -6.31
CA ARG A 72 -0.78 4.95 -6.32
C ARG A 72 -1.29 4.76 -7.74
N SER A 73 -1.13 5.77 -8.60
CA SER A 73 -1.65 5.72 -9.96
C SER A 73 -0.95 4.65 -10.78
N LEU A 74 0.38 4.57 -10.75
CA LEU A 74 1.12 3.54 -11.49
C LEU A 74 0.78 2.14 -11.00
N THR A 75 0.71 1.91 -9.68
CA THR A 75 0.38 0.56 -9.16
C THR A 75 -1.05 0.17 -9.43
N SER A 76 -1.97 1.13 -9.52
CA SER A 76 -3.36 0.86 -9.95
C SER A 76 -3.43 0.39 -11.39
N LEU A 77 -2.68 1.02 -12.30
CA LEU A 77 -2.65 0.68 -13.72
C LEU A 77 -1.91 -0.63 -14.01
N LEU A 78 -0.87 -0.93 -13.24
CA LEU A 78 -0.01 -2.09 -13.49
C LEU A 78 -0.48 -3.39 -12.82
N LYS A 79 -1.39 -3.31 -11.83
CA LYS A 79 -1.92 -4.47 -11.09
C LYS A 79 -2.51 -5.55 -11.98
N VAL A 80 -3.03 -5.18 -13.15
CA VAL A 80 -3.70 -6.12 -14.06
C VAL A 80 -2.73 -7.10 -14.72
N LYS A 81 -1.41 -6.84 -14.70
CA LYS A 81 -0.43 -7.56 -15.53
C LYS A 81 0.80 -8.08 -14.79
N SER A 82 0.94 -7.75 -13.52
CA SER A 82 2.16 -7.99 -12.74
C SER A 82 1.84 -8.17 -11.27
N TYR A 83 2.60 -9.04 -10.60
CA TYR A 83 2.61 -9.09 -9.14
C TYR A 83 3.19 -7.79 -8.56
N LEU A 84 2.46 -7.19 -7.61
CA LEU A 84 2.80 -5.97 -6.89
C LEU A 84 2.71 -6.25 -5.38
N PRO A 85 3.80 -6.14 -4.61
CA PRO A 85 3.81 -6.45 -3.16
C PRO A 85 3.11 -5.38 -2.31
N ILE A 86 2.74 -4.24 -2.90
CA ILE A 86 2.10 -3.12 -2.20
C ILE A 86 0.88 -2.71 -3.02
N VAL A 87 -0.29 -2.73 -2.39
CA VAL A 87 -1.53 -2.32 -3.07
C VAL A 87 -1.56 -0.80 -3.27
N ALA A 88 -2.22 -0.34 -4.33
CA ALA A 88 -2.22 1.07 -4.69
C ALA A 88 -2.72 2.02 -3.58
N SER A 89 -3.72 1.61 -2.80
CA SER A 89 -4.24 2.41 -1.69
C SER A 89 -3.23 2.55 -0.54
N ALA A 90 -2.29 1.62 -0.38
CA ALA A 90 -1.28 1.66 0.67
C ALA A 90 -0.37 2.89 0.55
N PHE A 91 -0.07 3.35 -0.66
CA PHE A 91 0.72 4.58 -0.87
C PHE A 91 0.00 5.83 -0.39
N THR A 92 -1.34 5.87 -0.42
CA THR A 92 -2.10 6.97 0.18
C THR A 92 -2.21 6.80 1.69
N ILE A 93 -2.57 5.60 2.15
CA ILE A 93 -2.84 5.34 3.57
C ILE A 93 -1.56 5.46 4.40
N GLY A 94 -0.47 4.79 3.99
CA GLY A 94 0.79 4.75 4.73
C GLY A 94 1.53 6.09 4.79
N HIS A 95 1.22 7.05 3.92
CA HIS A 95 1.78 8.40 3.95
C HIS A 95 0.89 9.42 4.66
N ASP A 96 -0.28 9.01 5.13
CA ASP A 96 -1.20 9.83 5.91
C ASP A 96 -1.39 9.21 7.31
N LYS A 97 -0.94 9.92 8.34
CA LYS A 97 -0.97 9.41 9.71
C LYS A 97 -2.40 9.19 10.19
N LEU A 98 -3.35 10.02 9.77
CA LEU A 98 -4.75 9.84 10.15
C LEU A 98 -5.32 8.58 9.50
N LEU A 99 -5.12 8.41 8.19
CA LEU A 99 -5.63 7.23 7.47
C LEU A 99 -4.99 5.93 7.98
N THR A 100 -3.69 5.97 8.28
CA THR A 100 -2.99 4.84 8.92
C THR A 100 -3.66 4.49 10.25
N GLN A 101 -3.82 5.46 11.15
CA GLN A 101 -4.42 5.23 12.47
C GLN A 101 -5.88 4.73 12.36
N LEU A 102 -6.68 5.29 11.44
CA LEU A 102 -8.02 4.79 11.15
C LEU A 102 -7.99 3.31 10.72
N LYS A 103 -7.05 2.94 9.85
CA LYS A 103 -6.96 1.56 9.35
C LYS A 103 -6.52 0.57 10.42
N LEU A 104 -5.60 0.97 11.30
CA LEU A 104 -5.18 0.21 12.48
C LEU A 104 -6.35 0.00 13.44
N GLN A 105 -7.10 1.05 13.75
CA GLN A 105 -8.26 0.99 14.63
C GLN A 105 -9.35 0.05 14.09
N GLN A 106 -9.68 0.13 12.80
CA GLN A 106 -10.65 -0.78 12.16
C GLN A 106 -10.27 -2.27 12.23
N LYS A 107 -8.99 -2.56 12.44
CA LYS A 107 -8.46 -3.92 12.58
C LYS A 107 -8.10 -4.29 14.02
N ASN A 108 -8.47 -3.45 14.99
CA ASN A 108 -8.17 -3.62 16.41
C ASN A 108 -6.66 -3.78 16.68
N ILE A 109 -5.83 -3.08 15.90
CA ILE A 109 -4.38 -3.10 16.07
C ILE A 109 -4.01 -2.03 17.11
N PRO A 110 -3.22 -2.37 18.14
CA PRO A 110 -2.81 -1.41 19.17
C PRO A 110 -2.13 -0.18 18.56
N MET A 111 -2.61 0.99 18.95
CA MET A 111 -2.09 2.28 18.50
C MET A 111 -2.31 3.32 19.62
N PRO A 112 -1.51 4.40 19.67
CA PRO A 112 -1.76 5.45 20.64
C PRO A 112 -3.13 6.08 20.42
N ARG A 113 -3.82 6.40 21.52
CA ARG A 113 -5.08 7.13 21.50
C ARG A 113 -4.93 8.41 20.72
N THR A 114 -5.69 8.52 19.64
CA THR A 114 -5.58 9.61 18.66
C THR A 114 -6.95 10.21 18.42
N TYR A 115 -7.00 11.53 18.36
CA TYR A 115 -8.18 12.33 18.15
C TYR A 115 -8.01 13.22 16.94
N LEU A 116 -9.09 13.36 16.19
CA LEU A 116 -9.28 14.34 15.14
C LEU A 116 -10.51 15.16 15.50
N SER A 117 -10.40 16.48 15.37
CA SER A 117 -11.50 17.42 15.61
C SER A 117 -11.68 18.31 14.39
N ALA A 118 -12.93 18.53 13.99
CA ALA A 118 -13.25 19.45 12.89
C ALA A 118 -13.11 20.93 13.28
N THR A 119 -13.22 21.26 14.57
CA THR A 119 -13.17 22.63 15.07
C THR A 119 -12.23 22.75 16.27
N ILE A 120 -11.71 23.95 16.49
CA ILE A 120 -10.85 24.27 17.65
C ILE A 120 -11.60 24.11 18.97
N ASP A 121 -12.88 24.50 19.04
CA ASP A 121 -13.66 24.33 20.27
C ASP A 121 -13.85 22.86 20.63
N ALA A 122 -14.08 21.99 19.63
CA ALA A 122 -14.14 20.55 19.86
C ALA A 122 -12.77 20.00 20.29
N ALA A 123 -11.68 20.51 19.69
CA ALA A 123 -10.31 20.16 20.06
C ALA A 123 -10.02 20.54 21.52
N LYS A 124 -10.39 21.74 21.97
CA LYS A 124 -10.21 22.20 23.35
C LYS A 124 -11.00 21.35 24.35
N LYS A 125 -12.24 20.97 24.03
CA LYS A 125 -13.02 20.02 24.84
C LYS A 125 -12.40 18.62 24.95
N ILE A 126 -11.67 18.19 23.91
CA ILE A 126 -10.90 16.94 23.95
C ILE A 126 -9.69 17.11 24.88
N LEU A 127 -8.98 18.23 24.79
CA LEU A 127 -7.83 18.54 25.65
C LEU A 127 -8.18 18.55 27.13
N GLU A 128 -9.34 19.10 27.51
CA GLU A 128 -9.84 19.09 28.90
C GLU A 128 -9.96 17.66 29.49
N LYS A 129 -10.13 16.65 28.64
CA LYS A 129 -10.31 15.24 29.03
C LYS A 129 -9.08 14.37 28.74
N THR A 130 -8.00 14.98 28.24
CA THR A 130 -6.79 14.29 27.84
C THR A 130 -5.77 14.30 28.99
N ASN A 131 -5.02 13.20 29.12
CA ASN A 131 -3.90 13.16 30.07
C ASN A 131 -2.68 13.87 29.47
N TYR A 132 -1.93 14.56 30.31
CA TYR A 132 -0.71 15.25 29.91
C TYR A 132 0.55 14.46 30.31
N PRO A 133 1.64 14.55 29.53
CA PRO A 133 1.75 15.33 28.29
C PRO A 133 0.97 14.73 27.10
N THR A 134 0.65 15.56 26.11
CA THR A 134 0.00 15.16 24.85
C THR A 134 0.82 15.63 23.66
N ILE A 135 0.68 14.95 22.54
CA ILE A 135 1.32 15.29 21.27
C ILE A 135 0.30 15.91 20.32
N MET A 136 0.72 16.93 19.58
CA MET A 136 0.03 17.42 18.39
C MET A 136 0.90 17.19 17.15
N LYS A 137 0.30 16.70 16.07
CA LYS A 137 1.02 16.39 14.82
C LYS A 137 0.22 16.70 13.58
N PHE A 138 0.89 17.06 12.49
CA PHE A 138 0.26 17.17 11.18
C PHE A 138 -0.10 15.78 10.63
N PRO A 139 -1.29 15.60 10.01
CA PRO A 139 -1.67 14.34 9.37
C PRO A 139 -0.67 13.90 8.29
N GLN A 140 -0.15 14.85 7.51
CA GLN A 140 0.79 14.61 6.42
C GLN A 140 2.19 15.14 6.77
N GLY A 141 3.22 14.52 6.19
CA GLY A 141 4.63 14.89 6.38
C GLY A 141 5.48 13.75 6.95
N THR A 142 6.80 13.86 6.80
CA THR A 142 7.78 12.83 7.18
C THR A 142 8.86 13.39 8.08
N GLN A 143 9.59 12.50 8.78
CA GLN A 143 10.80 12.81 9.55
C GLN A 143 10.57 13.68 10.80
N GLY A 144 9.50 13.46 11.58
CA GLY A 144 9.32 14.08 12.90
C GLY A 144 9.11 15.61 12.92
N LYS A 145 9.27 16.31 11.79
CA LYS A 145 8.98 17.73 11.67
C LYS A 145 7.49 17.98 11.86
N GLY A 146 7.15 18.83 12.82
CA GLY A 146 5.76 19.15 13.16
C GLY A 146 5.11 18.23 14.19
N ILE A 147 5.91 17.55 15.02
CA ILE A 147 5.46 16.99 16.29
C ILE A 147 5.65 18.05 17.37
N MET A 148 4.58 18.43 18.05
CA MET A 148 4.56 19.43 19.12
C MET A 148 4.14 18.75 20.42
N PHE A 149 4.84 19.04 21.51
CA PHE A 149 4.56 18.49 22.83
C PHE A 149 3.91 19.55 23.70
N ALA A 150 2.80 19.21 24.33
CA ALA A 150 2.15 20.04 25.33
C ALA A 150 2.09 19.29 26.65
N ASP A 151 2.61 19.90 27.71
CA ASP A 151 2.66 19.38 29.08
C ASP A 151 1.44 19.77 29.92
N SER A 152 0.57 20.63 29.38
CA SER A 152 -0.56 21.21 30.08
C SER A 152 -1.65 21.66 29.11
N TYR A 153 -2.86 21.85 29.63
CA TYR A 153 -3.98 22.40 28.86
C TYR A 153 -3.69 23.78 28.29
N ALA A 154 -3.08 24.67 29.10
CA ALA A 154 -2.72 26.00 28.64
C ALA A 154 -1.76 25.95 27.44
N SER A 155 -0.69 25.15 27.53
CA SER A 155 0.27 24.95 26.44
C SER A 155 -0.40 24.37 25.18
N ALA A 156 -1.21 23.32 25.34
CA ALA A 156 -1.93 22.69 24.24
C ALA A 156 -2.93 23.66 23.58
N SER A 157 -3.71 24.40 24.37
CA SER A 157 -4.67 25.38 23.87
C SER A 157 -3.98 26.48 23.06
N SER A 158 -2.85 27.02 23.54
CA SER A 158 -2.08 28.02 22.80
C SER A 158 -1.53 27.49 21.48
N MET A 159 -1.08 26.22 21.45
CA MET A 159 -0.65 25.58 20.20
C MET A 159 -1.80 25.44 19.21
N LEU A 160 -2.99 25.05 19.67
CA LEU A 160 -4.18 24.98 18.81
C LEU A 160 -4.55 26.34 18.22
N ASP A 161 -4.52 27.40 19.02
CA ASP A 161 -4.82 28.75 18.56
C ASP A 161 -3.84 29.20 17.47
N ALA A 162 -2.54 28.89 17.63
CA ALA A 162 -1.52 29.15 16.62
C ALA A 162 -1.72 28.33 15.33
N LEU A 163 -2.02 27.03 15.45
CA LEU A 163 -2.28 26.15 14.30
C LEU A 163 -3.53 26.59 13.52
N SER A 164 -4.56 27.04 14.25
CA SER A 164 -5.78 27.60 13.67
C SER A 164 -5.49 28.87 12.89
N ALA A 165 -4.69 29.79 13.43
CA ALA A 165 -4.32 31.03 12.75
C ALA A 165 -3.57 30.76 11.43
N LEU A 166 -2.85 29.64 11.35
CA LEU A 166 -2.12 29.20 10.17
C LEU A 166 -2.93 28.28 9.23
N ASN A 167 -4.21 28.03 9.54
CA ASN A 167 -5.07 27.09 8.81
C ASN A 167 -4.43 25.72 8.60
N GLN A 168 -3.70 25.21 9.60
CA GLN A 168 -3.04 23.91 9.51
C GLN A 168 -3.88 22.80 10.15
N PRO A 169 -4.06 21.64 9.48
CA PRO A 169 -4.75 20.51 10.07
C PRO A 169 -3.88 19.84 11.14
N PHE A 170 -4.48 19.30 12.20
CA PHE A 170 -3.73 18.65 13.28
C PHE A 170 -4.44 17.39 13.80
N LEU A 171 -3.66 16.54 14.46
CA LEU A 171 -4.10 15.40 15.24
C LEU A 171 -3.63 15.60 16.68
N ILE A 172 -4.50 15.31 17.64
CA ILE A 172 -4.13 15.23 19.06
C ILE A 172 -3.89 13.76 19.37
N GLN A 173 -2.76 13.40 19.96
CA GLN A 173 -2.41 12.03 20.28
C GLN A 173 -1.84 11.95 21.70
N GLU A 174 -2.17 10.89 22.43
CA GLU A 174 -1.56 10.64 23.73
C GLU A 174 -0.03 10.52 23.62
N TYR A 175 0.68 11.06 24.60
CA TYR A 175 2.11 10.81 24.71
C TYR A 175 2.34 9.43 25.31
N VAL A 176 3.22 8.66 24.68
CA VAL A 176 3.65 7.35 25.17
C VAL A 176 5.10 7.46 25.61
N GLU A 177 5.31 7.47 26.92
CA GLU A 177 6.64 7.53 27.52
C GLU A 177 7.41 6.22 27.27
N THR A 178 8.57 6.34 26.65
CA THR A 178 9.41 5.20 26.24
C THR A 178 10.89 5.40 26.56
N GLY A 179 11.25 6.48 27.26
CA GLY A 179 12.64 6.87 27.47
C GLY A 179 13.36 7.21 26.16
N GLY A 180 12.62 7.72 25.17
CA GLY A 180 13.14 8.03 23.84
C GLY A 180 13.51 6.80 23.03
N THR A 181 12.81 5.68 23.22
CA THR A 181 13.07 4.44 22.48
C THR A 181 11.90 4.02 21.62
N ASP A 182 12.20 3.57 20.41
CA ASP A 182 11.20 2.99 19.51
C ASP A 182 11.73 1.69 18.88
N ILE A 183 10.81 0.86 18.42
CA ILE A 183 11.10 -0.40 17.73
C ILE A 183 10.78 -0.21 16.25
N ARG A 184 11.75 -0.53 15.39
CA ARG A 184 11.51 -0.70 13.95
C ARG A 184 11.56 -2.18 13.60
N ALA A 185 10.46 -2.68 13.04
CA ALA A 185 10.35 -4.03 12.49
C ALA A 185 10.22 -3.96 10.96
N ILE A 186 11.03 -4.73 10.23
CA ILE A 186 10.86 -4.89 8.78
C ILE A 186 10.01 -6.12 8.53
N VAL A 187 8.84 -5.90 7.95
CA VAL A 187 7.91 -6.96 7.55
C VAL A 187 8.15 -7.30 6.08
N VAL A 188 8.23 -8.59 5.79
CA VAL A 188 8.29 -9.16 4.44
C VAL A 188 7.32 -10.36 4.40
N GLY A 189 6.25 -10.23 3.63
CA GLY A 189 5.12 -11.16 3.63
C GLY A 189 4.48 -11.24 5.02
N ASP A 190 4.42 -12.45 5.57
CA ASP A 190 3.80 -12.73 6.87
C ASP A 190 4.80 -12.74 8.04
N LYS A 191 6.00 -12.19 7.85
CA LYS A 191 7.09 -12.32 8.84
C LYS A 191 7.82 -11.01 9.07
N VAL A 192 8.21 -10.79 10.33
CA VAL A 192 9.25 -9.81 10.67
C VAL A 192 10.61 -10.44 10.39
N VAL A 193 11.34 -9.92 9.40
CA VAL A 193 12.63 -10.47 8.97
C VAL A 193 13.83 -9.86 9.68
N ALA A 194 13.66 -8.64 10.20
CA ALA A 194 14.66 -7.93 10.98
C ALA A 194 13.98 -6.92 11.90
N SER A 195 14.55 -6.70 13.08
CA SER A 195 14.06 -5.71 14.03
C SER A 195 15.23 -5.05 14.76
N MET A 196 15.10 -3.74 15.00
CA MET A 196 16.04 -2.99 15.82
C MET A 196 15.30 -2.09 16.80
N LYS A 197 15.90 -1.90 17.97
CA LYS A 197 15.50 -0.86 18.91
C LYS A 197 16.37 0.37 18.63
N ARG A 198 15.72 1.52 18.49
CA ARG A 198 16.37 2.80 18.23
C ARG A 198 16.24 3.65 19.48
N LYS A 199 17.33 4.29 19.89
CA LYS A 199 17.33 5.24 21.01
C LYS A 199 17.66 6.63 20.47
N ALA A 200 16.80 7.60 20.79
CA ALA A 200 17.08 9.01 20.52
C ALA A 200 18.29 9.45 21.35
N ASP A 201 19.17 10.29 20.77
CA ASP A 201 20.31 10.82 21.50
C ASP A 201 19.81 11.72 22.64
N ILE A 202 20.36 11.51 23.84
CA ILE A 202 19.86 12.04 25.13
C ILE A 202 19.86 13.58 25.15
N LYS A 203 20.62 14.22 24.26
CA LYS A 203 20.71 15.68 24.18
C LYS A 203 19.47 16.34 23.60
N GLU A 204 18.63 15.61 22.87
CA GLU A 204 17.40 16.17 22.32
C GLU A 204 16.29 15.13 22.31
N VAL A 205 15.28 15.33 23.17
CA VAL A 205 13.91 14.77 23.01
C VAL A 205 13.28 15.15 21.64
N ARG A 206 14.00 15.92 20.81
CA ARG A 206 13.51 16.83 19.75
C ARG A 206 13.87 16.41 18.33
N ALA A 207 14.82 15.49 18.07
CA ALA A 207 15.35 15.31 16.72
C ALA A 207 15.59 13.86 16.29
N ASN A 208 14.70 13.40 15.41
CA ASN A 208 15.00 12.57 14.24
C ASN A 208 15.72 11.24 14.43
N VAL A 209 14.93 10.18 14.29
CA VAL A 209 15.39 8.84 13.93
C VAL A 209 15.90 8.71 12.48
N HIS A 210 16.34 9.83 11.91
CA HIS A 210 17.12 9.92 10.68
C HIS A 210 18.51 10.54 10.89
N ALA A 211 18.86 10.95 12.12
CA ALA A 211 20.11 11.64 12.46
C ALA A 211 21.00 10.86 13.45
N GLY A 212 21.13 9.54 13.27
CA GLY A 212 22.22 8.80 13.92
C GLY A 212 21.96 8.29 15.34
N GLY A 213 20.70 8.05 15.72
CA GLY A 213 20.42 7.24 16.91
C GLY A 213 21.04 5.84 16.76
N ILE A 214 21.67 5.32 17.82
CA ILE A 214 22.26 3.99 17.83
C ILE A 214 21.12 2.96 17.71
N GLY A 215 21.11 2.22 16.62
CA GLY A 215 20.19 1.11 16.40
C GLY A 215 20.85 -0.18 16.87
N GLU A 216 20.20 -0.87 17.81
CA GLU A 216 20.65 -2.17 18.30
C GLU A 216 19.69 -3.26 17.83
N ALA A 217 20.23 -4.40 17.39
CA ALA A 217 19.41 -5.55 17.06
C ALA A 217 18.54 -5.93 18.27
N THR A 218 17.26 -6.20 18.02
CA THR A 218 16.35 -6.63 19.08
C THR A 218 15.54 -7.83 18.64
N GLN A 219 15.30 -8.76 19.57
CA GLN A 219 14.41 -9.90 19.35
C GLN A 219 13.01 -9.56 19.85
N LEU A 220 12.07 -9.46 18.92
CA LEU A 220 10.67 -9.25 19.27
C LEU A 220 10.01 -10.55 19.71
N ASP A 221 9.16 -10.46 20.72
CA ASP A 221 8.27 -11.55 21.12
C ASP A 221 7.23 -11.87 20.03
N SER A 222 6.51 -12.97 20.19
CA SER A 222 5.52 -13.45 19.21
C SER A 222 4.34 -12.49 19.03
N TYR A 223 3.89 -11.83 20.10
CA TYR A 223 2.77 -10.88 20.04
C TYR A 223 3.17 -9.61 19.29
N THR A 224 4.35 -9.07 19.57
CA THR A 224 4.89 -7.88 18.90
C THR A 224 5.16 -8.12 17.42
N LYS A 225 5.66 -9.31 17.05
CA LYS A 225 5.78 -9.71 15.64
C LYS A 225 4.41 -9.78 14.96
N LYS A 226 3.41 -10.35 15.63
CA LYS A 226 2.05 -10.45 15.12
C LYS A 226 1.45 -9.07 14.88
N VAL A 227 1.59 -8.15 15.83
CA VAL A 227 1.11 -6.75 15.70
C VAL A 227 1.75 -6.07 14.48
N ALA A 228 3.05 -6.23 14.26
CA ALA A 228 3.73 -5.67 13.09
C ALA A 228 3.20 -6.25 11.77
N VAL A 229 3.03 -7.57 11.69
CA VAL A 229 2.50 -8.24 10.49
C VAL A 229 1.04 -7.84 10.24
N ASP A 230 0.21 -7.77 11.29
CA ASP A 230 -1.18 -7.35 11.17
C ASP A 230 -1.29 -5.89 10.70
N ALA A 231 -0.39 -5.00 11.16
CA ALA A 231 -0.32 -3.62 10.69
C ALA A 231 0.02 -3.55 9.20
N ALA A 232 1.03 -4.31 8.76
CA ALA A 232 1.41 -4.39 7.35
C ALA A 232 0.24 -4.86 6.46
N LYS A 233 -0.47 -5.92 6.89
CA LYS A 233 -1.67 -6.45 6.23
C LYS A 233 -2.83 -5.45 6.21
N ALA A 234 -3.05 -4.75 7.32
CA ALA A 234 -4.12 -3.76 7.42
C ALA A 234 -3.93 -2.64 6.39
N ILE A 235 -2.69 -2.20 6.16
CA ILE A 235 -2.36 -1.19 5.15
C ILE A 235 -2.38 -1.76 3.72
N GLY A 236 -2.09 -3.05 3.56
CA GLY A 236 -1.98 -3.72 2.27
C GLY A 236 -0.56 -3.66 1.68
N ALA A 237 0.45 -3.77 2.54
CA ALA A 237 1.85 -3.78 2.14
C ALA A 237 2.51 -5.07 2.63
N GLU A 238 2.96 -5.91 1.69
CA GLU A 238 3.73 -7.11 2.03
C GLU A 238 5.17 -6.77 2.42
N ILE A 239 5.68 -5.61 2.00
CA ILE A 239 7.02 -5.14 2.35
C ILE A 239 6.91 -3.73 2.93
N CYS A 240 7.19 -3.59 4.22
CA CYS A 240 7.17 -2.29 4.89
C CYS A 240 8.02 -2.29 6.17
N GLY A 241 8.32 -1.09 6.67
CA GLY A 241 8.82 -0.90 8.03
C GLY A 241 7.67 -0.52 8.96
N VAL A 242 7.53 -1.19 10.09
CA VAL A 242 6.56 -0.86 11.12
C VAL A 242 7.29 -0.28 12.32
N ASP A 243 6.95 0.96 12.67
CA ASP A 243 7.51 1.66 13.83
C ASP A 243 6.53 1.57 14.99
N MET A 244 7.02 1.11 16.15
CA MET A 244 6.22 0.82 17.34
C MET A 244 6.85 1.43 18.59
N LEU A 245 6.03 1.75 19.58
CA LEU A 245 6.46 2.06 20.94
C LEU A 245 6.12 0.89 21.84
N GLU A 246 7.06 0.54 22.72
CA GLU A 246 6.81 -0.44 23.77
C GLU A 246 6.11 0.24 24.95
N THR A 247 5.02 -0.35 25.43
CA THR A 247 4.29 0.15 26.61
C THR A 247 4.17 -0.97 27.65
N PRO A 248 3.82 -0.67 28.91
CA PRO A 248 3.54 -1.71 29.90
C PRO A 248 2.41 -2.67 29.50
N LYS A 249 1.56 -2.30 28.52
CA LYS A 249 0.47 -3.12 27.99
C LYS A 249 0.82 -3.83 26.67
N GLY A 250 2.07 -3.70 26.22
CA GLY A 250 2.56 -4.22 24.94
C GLY A 250 2.77 -3.12 23.88
N PRO A 251 3.10 -3.51 22.64
CA PRO A 251 3.46 -2.59 21.58
C PRO A 251 2.26 -1.79 21.08
N VAL A 252 2.50 -0.54 20.69
CA VAL A 252 1.55 0.31 19.95
C VAL A 252 2.19 0.80 18.65
N VAL A 253 1.45 0.71 17.55
CA VAL A 253 1.92 1.08 16.21
C VAL A 253 1.81 2.60 16.00
N ILE A 254 2.93 3.21 15.59
CA ILE A 254 3.00 4.65 15.30
C ILE A 254 2.86 4.90 13.80
N GLU A 255 3.65 4.18 13.00
CA GLU A 255 3.82 4.44 11.57
C GLU A 255 4.07 3.13 10.82
N VAL A 256 3.57 3.06 9.58
CA VAL A 256 3.87 1.98 8.64
C VAL A 256 4.47 2.61 7.38
N ASN A 257 5.76 2.37 7.14
CA ASN A 257 6.53 2.98 6.07
C ASN A 257 6.66 2.03 4.88
N MET A 258 6.12 2.43 3.73
CA MET A 258 6.09 1.63 2.50
C MET A 258 7.44 1.52 1.79
N SER A 259 8.43 2.33 2.16
CA SER A 259 9.74 2.37 1.54
C SER A 259 10.83 2.47 2.61
N PRO A 260 10.97 1.45 3.47
CA PRO A 260 11.91 1.50 4.57
C PRO A 260 13.35 1.57 4.06
N GLY A 261 14.16 2.40 4.73
CA GLY A 261 15.61 2.35 4.60
C GLY A 261 16.16 1.09 5.26
N LEU A 262 17.09 0.42 4.58
CA LEU A 262 17.66 -0.86 4.96
C LEU A 262 19.05 -0.72 5.62
N GLN A 263 19.77 0.38 5.38
CA GLN A 263 21.17 0.51 5.82
C GLN A 263 21.33 0.33 7.33
N GLY A 264 20.62 1.12 8.13
CA GLY A 264 20.76 1.09 9.59
C GLY A 264 20.33 -0.26 10.20
N ILE A 265 19.27 -0.87 9.69
CA ILE A 265 18.81 -2.16 10.23
C ILE A 265 19.70 -3.33 9.80
N THR A 266 20.20 -3.33 8.56
CA THR A 266 21.20 -4.31 8.09
C THR A 266 22.49 -4.18 8.89
N GLU A 267 22.93 -2.95 9.18
CA GLU A 267 24.12 -2.73 10.00
C GLU A 267 23.94 -3.22 11.44
N ALA A 268 22.80 -2.92 12.07
CA ALA A 268 22.50 -3.33 13.44
C ALA A 268 22.33 -4.84 13.57
N THR A 269 21.59 -5.46 12.66
CA THR A 269 21.19 -6.89 12.77
C THR A 269 22.13 -7.84 12.05
N LYS A 270 22.98 -7.35 11.14
CA LYS A 270 23.79 -8.14 10.19
C LYS A 270 22.96 -9.08 9.30
N ILE A 271 21.65 -8.86 9.20
CA ILE A 271 20.75 -9.62 8.33
C ILE A 271 20.73 -8.97 6.94
N ASP A 272 20.90 -9.79 5.89
CA ASP A 272 20.69 -9.37 4.51
C ASP A 272 19.18 -9.21 4.21
N VAL A 273 18.63 -8.08 4.64
CA VAL A 273 17.21 -7.74 4.45
C VAL A 273 16.85 -7.60 2.97
N ALA A 274 17.77 -7.13 2.14
CA ALA A 274 17.56 -6.99 0.71
C ALA A 274 17.35 -8.35 0.03
N ASP A 275 18.15 -9.35 0.39
CA ASP A 275 17.96 -10.73 -0.06
C ASP A 275 16.63 -11.35 0.41
N LYS A 276 16.23 -11.10 1.66
CA LYS A 276 14.91 -11.54 2.16
C LYS A 276 13.76 -10.96 1.34
N ILE A 277 13.84 -9.66 1.00
CA ILE A 277 12.86 -9.00 0.14
C ILE A 277 12.87 -9.63 -1.26
N ALA A 278 14.03 -9.74 -1.90
CA ALA A 278 14.17 -10.28 -3.25
C ALA A 278 13.62 -11.72 -3.35
N LYS A 279 13.95 -12.57 -2.37
CA LYS A 279 13.45 -13.94 -2.30
C LYS A 279 11.92 -14.00 -2.16
N HIS A 280 11.33 -13.13 -1.34
CA HIS A 280 9.88 -13.04 -1.19
C HIS A 280 9.20 -12.60 -2.47
N LEU A 281 9.72 -11.54 -3.11
CA LEU A 281 9.21 -11.06 -4.40
C LEU A 281 9.19 -12.18 -5.43
N TYR A 282 10.30 -12.90 -5.58
CA TYR A 282 10.40 -14.02 -6.52
C TYR A 282 9.37 -15.11 -6.21
N LYS A 283 9.30 -15.57 -4.95
CA LYS A 283 8.37 -16.63 -4.53
C LYS A 283 6.92 -16.28 -4.86
N ARG A 284 6.47 -15.07 -4.49
CA ARG A 284 5.11 -14.61 -4.77
C ARG A 284 4.83 -14.45 -6.26
N THR A 285 5.84 -14.02 -7.03
CA THR A 285 5.71 -13.93 -8.49
C THR A 285 5.48 -15.32 -9.11
N VAL A 286 6.20 -16.35 -8.66
CA VAL A 286 5.97 -17.74 -9.12
C VAL A 286 4.53 -18.17 -8.78
N GLU A 287 4.11 -17.98 -7.53
CA GLU A 287 2.77 -18.37 -7.06
C GLU A 287 1.66 -17.69 -7.87
N GLU A 288 1.72 -16.38 -8.07
CA GLU A 288 0.72 -15.63 -8.87
C GLU A 288 0.72 -16.09 -10.34
N THR A 289 1.90 -16.33 -10.93
CA THR A 289 2.00 -16.79 -12.31
C THR A 289 1.45 -18.21 -12.50
N GLU A 290 1.62 -19.07 -11.50
CA GLU A 290 1.04 -20.42 -11.49
C GLU A 290 -0.47 -20.37 -11.28
N GLU A 291 -0.97 -19.54 -10.36
CA GLU A 291 -2.40 -19.32 -10.14
C GLU A 291 -3.09 -18.75 -11.39
N GLU A 292 -2.47 -17.80 -12.09
CA GLU A 292 -2.98 -17.29 -13.37
C GLU A 292 -3.04 -18.37 -14.45
N LYS A 293 -2.06 -19.29 -14.50
CA LYS A 293 -2.08 -20.42 -15.43
C LYS A 293 -3.18 -21.41 -15.08
N VAL A 294 -3.38 -21.72 -13.81
CA VAL A 294 -4.44 -22.63 -13.35
C VAL A 294 -5.81 -22.01 -13.59
N ASN A 295 -6.02 -20.75 -13.24
CA ASN A 295 -7.27 -20.03 -13.48
C ASN A 295 -7.52 -19.81 -14.97
N GLY A 296 -6.47 -19.54 -15.76
CA GLY A 296 -6.53 -19.44 -17.21
C GLY A 296 -6.89 -20.78 -17.85
N ALA A 297 -6.29 -21.88 -17.41
CA ALA A 297 -6.62 -23.22 -17.87
C ALA A 297 -8.04 -23.64 -17.47
N ALA A 298 -8.47 -23.34 -16.24
CA ALA A 298 -9.84 -23.58 -15.77
C ALA A 298 -10.85 -22.73 -16.55
N LYS A 299 -10.49 -21.48 -16.88
CA LYS A 299 -11.29 -20.61 -17.74
C LYS A 299 -11.37 -21.17 -19.17
N ILE A 300 -10.26 -21.60 -19.75
CA ILE A 300 -10.22 -22.23 -21.07
C ILE A 300 -11.00 -23.55 -21.07
N MET A 301 -10.90 -24.38 -20.03
CA MET A 301 -11.70 -25.61 -19.89
C MET A 301 -13.19 -25.30 -19.77
N LYS A 302 -13.56 -24.27 -18.99
CA LYS A 302 -14.94 -23.79 -18.90
C LYS A 302 -15.43 -23.25 -20.25
N ASP A 303 -14.58 -22.56 -20.99
CA ASP A 303 -14.87 -22.03 -22.32
C ASP A 303 -15.00 -23.16 -23.37
N LEU A 304 -14.22 -24.25 -23.22
CA LEU A 304 -14.30 -25.46 -24.05
C LEU A 304 -15.49 -26.36 -23.68
N GLU A 305 -15.89 -26.45 -22.42
CA GLU A 305 -17.11 -27.17 -21.98
C GLU A 305 -18.40 -26.48 -22.44
N ILE A 306 -18.32 -25.21 -22.83
CA ILE A 306 -19.42 -24.46 -23.45
C ILE A 306 -19.52 -24.77 -24.97
N GLU A 307 -18.58 -25.52 -25.56
CA GLU A 307 -18.75 -26.04 -26.91
C GLU A 307 -19.81 -27.15 -26.98
N LYS A 308 -20.99 -26.70 -27.41
CA LYS A 308 -22.20 -27.41 -27.89
C LYS A 308 -23.38 -27.40 -26.91
N GLY A 309 -24.12 -26.29 -26.97
CA GLY A 309 -25.57 -26.30 -26.85
C GLY A 309 -26.17 -26.26 -25.45
N LYS A 310 -25.52 -25.63 -24.47
CA LYS A 310 -26.13 -25.40 -23.15
C LYS A 310 -26.22 -23.92 -22.77
N GLU A 311 -27.32 -23.60 -22.09
CA GLU A 311 -27.69 -22.30 -21.58
C GLU A 311 -26.72 -21.84 -20.48
N ILE A 312 -26.35 -20.56 -20.48
CA ILE A 312 -25.52 -19.95 -19.43
C ILE A 312 -26.45 -19.17 -18.49
N ILE A 313 -26.40 -19.49 -17.20
CA ILE A 313 -27.07 -18.70 -16.16
C ILE A 313 -26.12 -17.53 -15.81
N SER A 314 -26.53 -16.31 -16.16
CA SER A 314 -25.83 -15.07 -15.83
C SER A 314 -26.83 -14.01 -15.43
N SER A 315 -26.43 -13.08 -14.56
CA SER A 315 -27.16 -11.83 -14.35
C SER A 315 -27.06 -10.95 -15.60
N LEU A 316 -28.16 -10.28 -15.98
CA LEU A 316 -28.17 -9.30 -17.07
C LEU A 316 -27.43 -8.03 -16.64
N ASP A 317 -26.43 -7.61 -17.42
CA ASP A 317 -25.71 -6.35 -17.24
C ASP A 317 -26.30 -5.27 -18.16
N PHE A 318 -26.63 -4.12 -17.59
CA PHE A 318 -27.23 -2.99 -18.29
C PHE A 318 -26.30 -1.78 -18.25
N ARG A 319 -26.03 -1.19 -19.42
CA ARG A 319 -25.43 0.15 -19.54
C ARG A 319 -26.40 1.10 -20.22
N GLY A 320 -27.14 1.85 -19.41
CA GLY A 320 -28.25 2.67 -19.90
C GLY A 320 -29.34 1.80 -20.49
N THR A 321 -29.63 1.96 -21.77
CA THR A 321 -30.64 1.17 -22.51
C THR A 321 -30.06 -0.06 -23.22
N ARG A 322 -28.79 -0.39 -23.00
CA ARG A 322 -28.09 -1.50 -23.67
C ARG A 322 -27.94 -2.70 -22.74
N ILE A 323 -28.30 -3.88 -23.23
CA ILE A 323 -27.97 -5.16 -22.60
C ILE A 323 -26.56 -5.56 -23.06
N LEU A 324 -25.65 -5.81 -22.11
CA LEU A 324 -24.32 -6.32 -22.40
C LEU A 324 -24.33 -7.84 -22.29
N LEU A 325 -24.14 -8.51 -23.43
CA LEU A 325 -23.96 -9.96 -23.46
C LEU A 325 -22.52 -10.32 -23.08
N PRO A 326 -22.31 -11.35 -22.25
CA PRO A 326 -20.97 -11.86 -21.97
C PRO A 326 -20.22 -12.21 -23.25
N GLU A 327 -18.92 -11.86 -23.30
CA GLU A 327 -18.05 -12.07 -24.48
C GLU A 327 -18.01 -13.54 -24.95
N ILE A 328 -18.22 -14.47 -24.01
CA ILE A 328 -18.27 -15.90 -24.29
C ILE A 328 -19.50 -16.30 -25.13
N ILE A 329 -20.66 -15.68 -24.85
CA ILE A 329 -21.91 -15.95 -25.59
C ILE A 329 -21.78 -15.44 -27.03
N THR A 330 -21.24 -14.24 -27.21
CA THR A 330 -21.08 -13.64 -28.55
C THR A 330 -20.05 -14.40 -29.39
N LYS A 331 -18.95 -14.89 -28.78
CA LYS A 331 -17.97 -15.75 -29.46
C LYS A 331 -18.55 -17.10 -29.88
N VAL A 332 -19.25 -17.80 -28.99
CA VAL A 332 -19.84 -19.13 -29.28
C VAL A 332 -20.94 -19.02 -30.34
N ALA A 333 -21.82 -18.03 -30.21
CA ALA A 333 -22.88 -17.75 -31.19
C ALA A 333 -22.38 -17.03 -32.46
N LYS A 334 -21.07 -16.68 -32.50
CA LYS A 334 -20.37 -16.01 -33.59
C LYS A 334 -20.97 -14.67 -34.00
N PHE A 335 -21.56 -13.91 -33.08
CA PHE A 335 -22.06 -12.55 -33.34
C PHE A 335 -20.93 -11.53 -33.37
N ASN A 336 -20.99 -10.58 -34.31
CA ASN A 336 -20.05 -9.46 -34.41
C ASN A 336 -20.80 -8.11 -34.32
N GLU A 337 -20.10 -7.03 -33.98
CA GLU A 337 -20.70 -5.69 -33.76
C GLU A 337 -21.37 -5.07 -35.00
N ASN A 338 -21.10 -5.58 -36.20
CA ASN A 338 -21.57 -5.03 -37.47
C ASN A 338 -22.55 -5.97 -38.22
N GLU A 339 -23.13 -6.95 -37.53
CA GLU A 339 -24.10 -7.88 -38.13
C GLU A 339 -25.54 -7.40 -37.90
N ASP A 340 -26.37 -7.49 -38.95
CA ASP A 340 -27.82 -7.32 -38.81
C ASP A 340 -28.42 -8.51 -38.05
N VAL A 341 -29.27 -8.22 -37.07
CA VAL A 341 -29.87 -9.22 -36.18
C VAL A 341 -31.38 -9.03 -36.11
N GLU A 342 -32.09 -10.16 -36.00
CA GLU A 342 -33.50 -10.19 -35.66
C GLU A 342 -33.61 -10.32 -34.14
N ILE A 343 -34.34 -9.39 -33.50
CA ILE A 343 -34.60 -9.41 -32.06
C ILE A 343 -36.11 -9.56 -31.86
N SER A 344 -36.54 -10.66 -31.25
CA SER A 344 -37.93 -10.88 -30.85
C SER A 344 -38.07 -10.99 -29.34
N ALA A 345 -39.21 -10.54 -28.81
CA ALA A 345 -39.54 -10.58 -27.40
C ALA A 345 -40.92 -11.19 -27.17
N GLU A 346 -41.01 -12.09 -26.19
CA GLU A 346 -42.22 -12.71 -25.64
C GLU A 346 -42.20 -12.50 -24.11
N GLU A 347 -43.30 -12.81 -23.42
CA GLU A 347 -43.32 -12.80 -21.96
C GLU A 347 -42.19 -13.70 -21.41
N ASP A 348 -41.36 -13.14 -20.53
CA ASP A 348 -40.16 -13.76 -19.94
C ASP A 348 -39.05 -14.22 -20.90
N LYS A 349 -39.08 -13.81 -22.18
CA LYS A 349 -38.12 -14.31 -23.17
C LYS A 349 -37.72 -13.28 -24.23
N ILE A 350 -36.41 -13.14 -24.46
CA ILE A 350 -35.85 -12.39 -25.59
C ILE A 350 -35.00 -13.35 -26.43
N VAL A 351 -35.17 -13.33 -27.75
CA VAL A 351 -34.39 -14.14 -28.69
C VAL A 351 -33.68 -13.23 -29.70
N ILE A 352 -32.37 -13.45 -29.87
CA ILE A 352 -31.54 -12.74 -30.84
C ILE A 352 -31.04 -13.76 -31.87
N LYS A 353 -31.32 -13.53 -33.16
CA LYS A 353 -30.87 -14.37 -34.27
C LYS A 353 -30.15 -13.53 -35.30
N LYS A 354 -29.21 -14.13 -36.04
CA LYS A 354 -28.62 -13.48 -37.21
C LYS A 354 -29.68 -13.28 -38.29
N PHE A 355 -29.78 -12.08 -38.81
CA PHE A 355 -30.67 -11.80 -39.93
C PHE A 355 -30.09 -12.44 -41.20
N LYS A 356 -30.88 -13.28 -41.89
CA LYS A 356 -30.50 -13.86 -43.18
C LYS A 356 -31.47 -13.32 -44.23
N VAL A 357 -30.95 -12.57 -45.21
CA VAL A 357 -31.70 -12.25 -46.42
C VAL A 357 -31.79 -13.56 -47.22
N SER A 358 -33.00 -14.10 -47.30
CA SER A 358 -33.34 -15.28 -48.12
C SER A 358 -33.31 -14.97 -49.60
#